data_AF-A0AAV0V832-F1
#
_entry.id   AF-A0AAV0V832-F1
#
_cell.length_a   1.000
_cell.length_b   1.000
_cell.length_c   1.000
_cell.angle_alpha   90.00
_cell.angle_beta   90.00
_cell.angle_gamma   90.00
#
_symmetry.space_group_name_H-M   'P 1'
#
loop_
_entity.id
_entity.type
_entity.pdbx_description
1 polymer ?
#
loop_
_entity_poly.entity_id
_entity_poly.type
_entity_poly.pdbx_seq_one_letter_code
_entity_poly.pdbx_strand_id
1 'polypeptide(L)'
;MPGSHSHRQLGIVSVALITYFNVSGGPWGSEPLLAACGPLVGILAVGIFPWVWCLPLALTFAELFTAFPTDGSFCKWVGVAFGRPMGFQVGFWSWTSGVIDNAIYPCLIVDTLLALTTLEDKDDAAHDNNGVAWNIFALRAVFALLFMLPTLSSIKVVGQTLLVLGVLIFLPFTVLVAYAVPLIKPANWVVIRKDRDWGRLLSSLYWN
;
A
#
# COMPACT_ATOMS: atom_id res chain seq x y z
N MET A 1 -24.47 14.42 26.52
CA MET A 1 -23.56 15.36 25.83
C MET A 1 -24.23 15.74 24.52
N PRO A 2 -24.35 17.03 24.17
CA PRO A 2 -25.07 17.45 22.97
C PRO A 2 -24.32 16.93 21.73
N GLY A 3 -25.04 16.29 20.81
CA GLY A 3 -24.49 15.72 19.59
C GLY A 3 -23.87 16.80 18.72
N SER A 4 -22.57 16.73 18.49
CA SER A 4 -21.97 17.48 17.40
C SER A 4 -22.51 16.90 16.10
N HIS A 5 -23.27 17.71 15.36
CA HIS A 5 -23.54 17.43 13.96
C HIS A 5 -22.20 17.52 13.20
N SER A 6 -21.48 16.40 13.18
CA SER A 6 -20.37 16.16 12.25
C SER A 6 -20.96 16.22 10.85
N HIS A 7 -20.77 17.36 10.18
CA HIS A 7 -21.15 17.51 8.79
C HIS A 7 -20.28 16.52 8.00
N ARG A 8 -20.89 15.48 7.41
CA ARG A 8 -20.15 14.52 6.59
C ARG A 8 -19.47 15.27 5.45
N GLN A 9 -18.15 15.45 5.55
CA GLN A 9 -17.37 16.16 4.55
C GLN A 9 -16.96 15.25 3.38
N LEU A 10 -16.97 13.94 3.61
CA LEU A 10 -16.63 12.91 2.62
C LEU A 10 -17.82 12.01 2.30
N GLY A 11 -18.00 11.72 1.02
CA GLY A 11 -18.93 10.70 0.55
C GLY A 11 -18.36 9.28 0.73
N ILE A 12 -19.24 8.27 0.69
CA ILE A 12 -18.87 6.85 0.85
C ILE A 12 -17.79 6.42 -0.14
N VAL A 13 -17.90 6.83 -1.40
CA VAL A 13 -16.93 6.49 -2.45
C VAL A 13 -15.55 7.08 -2.15
N SER A 14 -15.49 8.34 -1.70
CA SER A 14 -14.22 8.97 -1.33
C SER A 14 -13.58 8.28 -0.13
N VAL A 15 -14.37 7.90 0.89
CA VAL A 15 -13.86 7.13 2.03
C VAL A 15 -13.33 5.78 1.56
N ALA A 16 -14.09 5.03 0.76
CA ALA A 16 -13.67 3.73 0.24
C ALA A 16 -12.37 3.82 -0.56
N LEU A 17 -12.21 4.83 -1.41
CA LEU A 17 -11.00 5.05 -2.18
C LEU A 17 -9.82 5.49 -1.32
N ILE A 18 -10.04 6.35 -0.33
CA ILE A 18 -8.99 6.72 0.63
C ILE A 18 -8.52 5.48 1.40
N THR A 19 -9.45 4.65 1.87
CA THR A 19 -9.11 3.39 2.55
C THR A 19 -8.37 2.43 1.61
N TYR A 20 -8.82 2.31 0.35
CA TYR A 20 -8.13 1.48 -0.64
C TYR A 20 -6.70 1.97 -0.90
N PHE A 21 -6.51 3.26 -1.22
CA PHE A 21 -5.17 3.81 -1.51
C PHE A 21 -4.27 3.94 -0.27
N ASN A 22 -4.83 3.88 0.93
CA ASN A 22 -4.04 3.80 2.15
C ASN A 22 -3.44 2.41 2.38
N VAL A 23 -3.99 1.36 1.76
CA VAL A 23 -3.55 -0.03 1.94
C VAL A 23 -2.93 -0.60 0.66
N SER A 24 -3.41 -0.19 -0.51
CA SER A 24 -3.01 -0.76 -1.80
C SER A 24 -2.76 0.31 -2.85
N GLY A 25 -1.59 0.21 -3.50
CA GLY A 25 -1.22 1.02 -4.67
C GLY A 25 -1.54 0.36 -6.03
N GLY A 26 -2.31 -0.74 -6.02
CA GLY A 26 -2.48 -1.63 -7.19
C GLY A 26 -1.69 -2.94 -7.07
N PRO A 27 -1.70 -3.80 -8.09
CA PRO A 27 -1.10 -5.15 -8.03
C PRO A 27 0.43 -5.17 -8.15
N TRP A 28 1.11 -4.03 -8.02
CA TRP A 28 2.58 -3.95 -7.97
C TRP A 28 3.10 -4.70 -6.73
N GLY A 29 4.14 -5.51 -6.90
CA GLY A 29 4.72 -6.27 -5.79
C GLY A 29 4.03 -7.62 -5.53
N SER A 30 3.02 -7.96 -6.34
CA SER A 30 2.35 -9.27 -6.32
C SER A 30 3.11 -10.35 -7.10
N GLU A 31 4.06 -9.98 -7.95
CA GLU A 31 4.85 -10.91 -8.77
C GLU A 31 5.60 -11.98 -7.95
N PRO A 32 6.20 -11.64 -6.79
CA PRO A 32 6.80 -12.62 -5.89
C PRO A 32 5.83 -13.70 -5.41
N LEU A 33 4.52 -13.43 -5.31
CA LEU A 33 3.52 -14.42 -4.88
C LEU A 33 3.47 -15.61 -5.85
N LEU A 34 3.42 -15.32 -7.15
CA LEU A 34 3.42 -16.35 -8.19
C LEU A 34 4.83 -16.91 -8.39
N ALA A 35 5.87 -16.08 -8.27
CA ALA A 35 7.24 -16.54 -8.44
C ALA A 35 7.67 -17.53 -7.34
N ALA A 36 7.25 -17.35 -6.08
CA ALA A 36 7.76 -18.12 -4.94
C ALA A 36 7.41 -19.62 -5.00
N CYS A 37 6.16 -19.96 -5.31
CA CYS A 37 5.67 -21.34 -5.29
C CYS A 37 5.09 -21.83 -6.64
N GLY A 38 5.08 -20.97 -7.65
CA GLY A 38 4.52 -21.24 -8.97
C GLY A 38 3.05 -20.77 -9.11
N PRO A 39 2.53 -20.72 -10.35
CA PRO A 39 1.21 -20.15 -10.65
C PRO A 39 0.05 -20.78 -9.88
N LEU A 40 0.00 -22.11 -9.77
CA LEU A 40 -1.12 -22.79 -9.10
C LEU A 40 -1.23 -22.36 -7.64
N VAL A 41 -0.12 -22.42 -6.92
CA VAL A 41 -0.07 -22.12 -5.48
C VAL A 41 -0.31 -20.63 -5.27
N GLY A 42 0.29 -19.76 -6.09
CA GLY A 42 0.08 -18.31 -6.00
C GLY A 42 -1.38 -17.91 -6.23
N ILE A 43 -2.04 -18.43 -7.27
CA ILE A 43 -3.45 -18.12 -7.57
C ILE A 43 -4.37 -18.62 -6.44
N LEU A 44 -4.17 -19.85 -5.96
CA LEU A 44 -4.96 -20.38 -4.84
C LEU A 44 -4.74 -19.57 -3.57
N ALA A 45 -3.50 -19.19 -3.27
CA ALA A 45 -3.18 -18.41 -2.09
C ALA A 45 -3.84 -17.02 -2.15
N VAL A 46 -3.72 -16.30 -3.27
CA VAL A 46 -4.38 -14.99 -3.47
C VAL A 46 -5.90 -15.13 -3.45
N GLY A 47 -6.45 -16.24 -3.93
CA GLY A 47 -7.88 -16.49 -3.92
C GLY A 47 -8.44 -16.81 -2.53
N ILE A 48 -7.72 -17.56 -1.70
CA ILE A 48 -8.19 -18.05 -0.39
C ILE A 48 -7.87 -17.06 0.74
N PHE A 49 -6.69 -16.43 0.70
CA PHE A 49 -6.20 -15.58 1.78
C PHE A 49 -7.15 -14.44 2.17
N PRO A 50 -7.81 -13.73 1.24
CA PRO A 50 -8.78 -12.69 1.58
C PRO A 50 -9.95 -13.20 2.42
N TRP A 51 -10.40 -14.44 2.22
CA TRP A 51 -11.53 -15.01 2.96
C TRP A 51 -11.15 -15.49 4.34
N VAL A 52 -9.95 -16.05 4.48
CA VAL A 52 -9.48 -16.63 5.74
C VAL A 52 -8.88 -15.58 6.67
N TRP A 53 -8.22 -14.56 6.12
CA TRP A 53 -7.51 -13.54 6.89
C TRP A 53 -8.17 -12.16 6.81
N CYS A 54 -8.30 -11.61 5.60
CA CYS A 54 -8.71 -10.21 5.42
C CYS A 54 -10.17 -9.96 5.81
N LEU A 55 -11.09 -10.86 5.45
CA LEU A 55 -12.52 -10.71 5.70
C LEU A 55 -12.86 -10.76 7.20
N PRO A 56 -12.39 -11.76 7.99
CA PRO A 56 -12.62 -11.77 9.43
C PRO A 56 -12.02 -10.54 10.12
N LEU A 57 -10.82 -10.12 9.70
CA LEU A 57 -10.17 -8.92 10.22
C LEU A 57 -11.00 -7.65 9.91
N ALA A 58 -11.50 -7.51 8.69
CA ALA A 58 -12.33 -6.38 8.27
C ALA A 58 -13.65 -6.32 9.05
N LEU A 59 -14.30 -7.47 9.28
CA LEU A 59 -15.52 -7.55 10.10
C LEU A 59 -15.25 -7.14 11.55
N THR A 60 -14.13 -7.58 12.13
CA THR A 60 -13.73 -7.20 13.49
C THR A 60 -13.52 -5.69 13.61
N PHE A 61 -12.85 -5.08 12.61
CA PHE A 61 -12.70 -3.62 12.57
C PHE A 61 -14.04 -2.91 12.40
N ALA A 62 -14.95 -3.44 11.56
CA ALA A 62 -16.28 -2.86 11.39
C ALA A 62 -17.08 -2.84 12.71
N GLU A 63 -17.01 -3.92 13.51
CA GLU A 63 -17.61 -3.95 14.85
C GLU A 63 -16.98 -2.92 15.79
N LEU A 64 -15.65 -2.79 15.79
CA LEU A 64 -14.94 -1.82 16.64
C LEU A 64 -15.23 -0.36 16.25
N PHE A 65 -15.30 -0.05 14.96
CA PHE A 65 -15.63 1.29 14.47
C PHE A 65 -17.08 1.68 14.79
N THR A 66 -18.01 0.72 14.77
CA THR A 66 -19.42 0.97 15.15
C THR A 66 -19.60 1.06 16.67
N ALA A 67 -18.86 0.26 17.45
CA ALA A 67 -18.88 0.31 18.91
C ALA A 67 -18.23 1.58 19.49
N PHE A 68 -17.17 2.10 18.86
CA PHE A 68 -16.46 3.29 19.29
C PHE A 68 -16.36 4.32 18.15
N PRO A 69 -17.42 5.09 17.87
CA PRO A 69 -17.45 6.09 16.80
C PRO A 69 -16.69 7.35 17.22
N THR A 70 -15.38 7.21 17.39
CA THR A 70 -14.44 8.27 17.78
C THR A 70 -13.27 8.29 16.83
N ASP A 71 -12.72 9.47 16.57
CA ASP A 71 -11.59 9.65 15.66
C ASP A 71 -10.26 9.05 16.17
N GLY A 72 -10.27 8.44 17.36
CA GLY A 72 -9.07 7.88 18.01
C GLY A 72 -8.72 6.44 17.62
N SER A 73 -9.54 5.75 16.83
CA SER A 73 -9.31 4.39 16.31
C SER A 73 -8.69 3.43 17.36
N PHE A 74 -7.66 2.66 16.99
CA PHE A 74 -6.96 1.69 17.83
C PHE A 74 -6.40 2.27 19.14
N CYS A 75 -6.01 3.54 19.21
CA CYS A 75 -5.57 4.18 20.46
C CYS A 75 -6.70 4.17 21.49
N LYS A 76 -7.94 4.39 21.03
CA LYS A 76 -9.12 4.37 21.89
C LYS A 76 -9.49 2.95 22.30
N TRP A 77 -9.47 2.00 21.37
CA TRP A 77 -9.82 0.59 21.64
C TRP A 77 -8.87 -0.02 22.67
N VAL A 78 -7.56 0.12 22.46
CA VAL A 78 -6.52 -0.38 23.38
C VAL A 78 -6.57 0.37 24.71
N GLY A 79 -6.81 1.69 24.67
CA GLY A 79 -6.96 2.48 25.88
C GLY A 79 -8.14 2.07 26.76
N VAL A 80 -9.24 1.61 26.16
CA VAL A 80 -10.41 1.07 26.89
C VAL A 80 -10.13 -0.34 27.42
N ALA A 81 -9.44 -1.19 26.67
CA ALA A 81 -9.17 -2.57 27.06
C ALA A 81 -8.02 -2.71 28.09
N PHE A 82 -6.93 -1.97 27.92
CA PHE A 82 -5.68 -2.14 28.68
C PHE A 82 -5.25 -0.88 29.45
N GLY A 83 -6.06 0.18 29.40
CA GLY A 83 -5.79 1.45 30.07
C GLY A 83 -5.04 2.46 29.22
N ARG A 84 -5.09 3.72 29.66
CA ARG A 84 -4.53 4.90 28.96
C ARG A 84 -3.05 4.76 28.52
N PRO A 85 -2.13 4.23 29.35
CA PRO A 85 -0.72 4.12 28.95
C PRO A 85 -0.51 3.25 27.70
N MET A 86 -1.24 2.14 27.59
CA MET A 86 -1.14 1.24 26.45
C MET A 86 -1.76 1.84 25.19
N GLY A 87 -2.84 2.60 25.33
CA GLY A 87 -3.40 3.39 24.22
C GLY A 87 -2.40 4.39 23.64
N PHE A 88 -1.59 5.04 24.49
CA PHE A 88 -0.52 5.93 24.03
C PHE A 88 0.59 5.16 23.30
N GLN A 89 1.04 4.02 23.84
CA GLN A 89 2.09 3.21 23.22
C GLN A 89 1.71 2.78 21.80
N VAL A 90 0.50 2.24 21.61
CA VAL A 90 0.04 1.81 20.27
C VAL A 90 -0.08 3.01 19.32
N GLY A 91 -0.56 4.15 19.81
CA GLY A 91 -0.59 5.40 19.03
C GLY A 91 0.78 5.87 18.56
N PHE A 92 1.76 5.87 19.48
CA PHE A 92 3.12 6.29 19.18
C PHE A 92 3.78 5.37 18.15
N TRP A 93 3.72 4.05 18.36
CA TRP A 93 4.31 3.08 17.43
C TRP A 93 3.64 3.08 16.06
N SER A 94 2.32 3.25 16.00
CA SER A 94 1.63 3.38 14.72
C SER A 94 2.03 4.65 13.98
N TRP A 95 2.16 5.78 14.68
CA TRP A 95 2.63 7.02 14.07
C TRP A 95 4.06 6.88 13.54
N THR A 96 4.98 6.32 14.33
CA THR A 96 6.37 6.06 13.90
C THR A 96 6.42 5.13 12.68
N SER A 97 5.64 4.05 12.70
CA SER A 97 5.52 3.14 11.55
C SER A 97 5.01 3.87 10.30
N GLY A 98 4.01 4.75 10.45
CA GLY A 98 3.49 5.52 9.33
C GLY A 98 4.49 6.53 8.76
N VAL A 99 5.33 7.14 9.60
CA VAL A 99 6.41 8.03 9.12
C VAL A 99 7.45 7.25 8.32
N ILE A 100 7.84 6.06 8.79
CA ILE A 100 8.82 5.21 8.10
C ILE A 100 8.24 4.71 6.78
N ASP A 101 6.99 4.23 6.77
CA ASP A 101 6.32 3.75 5.57
C ASP A 101 6.19 4.86 4.51
N ASN A 102 5.77 6.05 4.92
CA ASN A 102 5.66 7.20 4.03
C ASN A 102 7.00 7.64 3.41
N ALA A 103 8.13 7.39 4.09
CA ALA A 103 9.46 7.72 3.57
C ALA A 103 9.92 6.78 2.44
N ILE A 104 9.30 5.60 2.29
CA ILE A 104 9.64 4.63 1.24
C ILE A 104 9.15 5.13 -0.13
N TYR A 105 7.97 5.74 -0.22
CA TYR A 105 7.36 6.09 -1.51
C TYR A 105 8.17 7.09 -2.34
N PRO A 106 8.70 8.21 -1.80
CA PRO A 106 9.57 9.10 -2.57
C PRO A 106 10.83 8.39 -3.06
N CYS A 107 11.39 7.47 -2.26
CA CYS A 107 12.55 6.68 -2.67
C CYS A 107 12.22 5.80 -3.88
N LEU A 108 11.07 5.10 -3.86
CA LEU A 108 10.60 4.28 -4.98
C LEU A 108 10.38 5.09 -6.26
N ILE A 109 9.85 6.31 -6.16
CA ILE A 109 9.68 7.20 -7.33
C ILE A 109 11.05 7.53 -7.95
N VAL A 110 12.03 7.91 -7.14
CA VAL A 110 13.37 8.23 -7.63
C VAL A 110 14.03 7.01 -8.26
N ASP A 111 13.94 5.86 -7.61
CA ASP A 111 14.58 4.63 -8.08
C ASP A 111 13.94 4.13 -9.39
N THR A 112 12.63 4.25 -9.53
CA THR A 112 11.92 3.93 -10.79
C THR A 112 12.24 4.91 -11.91
N LEU A 113 12.32 6.22 -11.64
CA LEU A 113 12.74 7.21 -12.64
C LEU A 113 14.16 6.95 -13.12
N LEU A 114 15.09 6.69 -12.20
CA LEU A 114 16.47 6.33 -12.55
C LEU A 114 16.51 5.05 -13.39
N ALA A 115 15.75 4.02 -13.04
CA ALA A 115 15.67 2.79 -13.80
C ALA A 115 15.13 3.00 -15.23
N LEU A 116 14.25 3.97 -15.45
CA LEU A 116 13.73 4.31 -16.77
C LEU A 116 14.73 5.12 -17.61
N THR A 117 15.49 6.02 -16.98
CA THR A 117 16.49 6.85 -17.68
C THR A 117 17.80 6.14 -17.94
N THR A 118 18.15 5.12 -17.15
CA THR A 118 19.42 4.37 -17.25
C THR A 118 19.32 3.09 -18.08
N LEU A 119 18.25 2.90 -18.87
CA LEU A 119 18.17 1.79 -19.83
C LEU A 119 19.26 1.85 -20.93
N GLU A 120 20.08 2.90 -20.98
CA GLU A 120 21.19 3.06 -21.93
C GLU A 120 22.60 3.11 -21.30
N ASP A 121 22.73 3.28 -19.97
CA ASP A 121 24.06 3.39 -19.32
C ASP A 121 24.06 2.64 -17.97
N LYS A 122 24.38 1.35 -18.03
CA LYS A 122 24.34 0.44 -16.88
C LYS A 122 25.65 0.37 -16.09
N ASP A 123 26.71 1.09 -16.46
CA ASP A 123 28.03 0.85 -15.88
C ASP A 123 28.58 1.93 -14.93
N ASP A 124 28.17 3.20 -14.97
CA ASP A 124 29.00 4.22 -14.29
C ASP A 124 28.33 5.06 -13.17
N ALA A 125 27.02 4.94 -12.92
CA ALA A 125 26.34 5.82 -11.94
C ALA A 125 26.03 5.17 -10.56
N ALA A 126 26.26 3.86 -10.40
CA ALA A 126 25.81 3.11 -9.23
C ALA A 126 26.91 2.78 -8.20
N HIS A 127 28.18 3.07 -8.50
CA HIS A 127 29.30 2.74 -7.62
C HIS A 127 30.28 3.91 -7.46
N ASP A 128 29.79 5.08 -7.03
CA ASP A 128 30.68 5.98 -6.29
C ASP A 128 30.74 5.52 -4.84
N ASN A 129 31.94 5.16 -4.40
CA ASN A 129 32.25 4.41 -3.18
C ASN A 129 32.08 5.22 -1.87
N ASN A 130 31.32 6.33 -1.91
CA ASN A 130 31.24 7.31 -0.83
C ASN A 130 29.80 7.82 -0.60
N GLY A 131 28.94 6.96 -0.08
CA GLY A 131 27.63 7.37 0.43
C GLY A 131 26.64 7.77 -0.66
N VAL A 132 25.36 7.86 -0.29
CA VAL A 132 24.27 8.21 -1.21
C VAL A 132 24.64 9.48 -1.98
N ALA A 133 24.76 9.39 -3.30
CA ALA A 133 25.05 10.54 -4.15
C ALA A 133 24.10 11.69 -3.76
N TRP A 134 24.65 12.82 -3.32
CA TRP A 134 23.89 13.91 -2.72
C TRP A 134 22.73 14.39 -3.63
N ASN A 135 22.91 14.26 -4.94
CA ASN A 135 21.89 14.55 -5.94
C ASN A 135 20.66 13.62 -5.84
N ILE A 136 20.86 12.32 -5.58
CA ILE A 136 19.77 11.34 -5.40
C ILE A 136 19.01 11.65 -4.10
N PHE A 137 19.75 11.97 -3.03
CA PHE A 137 19.14 12.37 -1.76
C PHE A 137 18.30 13.65 -1.91
N ALA A 138 18.84 14.67 -2.59
CA ALA A 138 18.12 15.91 -2.88
C ALA A 138 16.86 15.65 -3.71
N LEU A 139 16.93 14.79 -4.74
CA LEU A 139 15.78 14.44 -5.58
C LEU A 139 14.67 13.77 -4.74
N ARG A 140 15.04 12.81 -3.88
CA ARG A 140 14.10 12.13 -2.95
C ARG A 140 13.43 13.13 -2.02
N ALA A 141 14.19 14.08 -1.46
CA ALA A 141 13.65 15.12 -0.58
C ALA A 141 12.69 16.08 -1.31
N VAL A 142 13.00 16.45 -2.57
CA VAL A 142 12.12 17.29 -3.39
C VAL A 142 10.79 16.59 -3.65
N PHE A 143 10.79 15.31 -4.03
CA PHE A 143 9.56 14.55 -4.21
C PHE A 143 8.77 14.41 -2.90
N ALA A 144 9.44 14.13 -1.78
CA ALA A 144 8.79 14.07 -0.47
C ALA A 144 8.08 15.39 -0.12
N LEU A 145 8.73 16.53 -0.34
CA LEU A 145 8.14 17.85 -0.11
C LEU A 145 6.98 18.13 -1.07
N LEU A 146 7.13 17.81 -2.36
CA LEU A 146 6.10 18.03 -3.37
C LEU A 146 4.81 17.25 -3.04
N PHE A 147 4.92 15.98 -2.65
CA PHE A 147 3.78 15.16 -2.26
C PHE A 147 3.23 15.47 -0.86
N MET A 148 3.98 16.21 -0.04
CA MET A 148 3.47 16.77 1.21
C MET A 148 2.53 17.97 0.96
N LEU A 149 2.76 18.81 -0.06
CA LEU A 149 1.98 20.03 -0.29
C LEU A 149 0.44 19.83 -0.36
N PRO A 150 -0.09 18.78 -1.03
CA PRO A 150 -1.53 18.51 -1.04
C PRO A 150 -2.09 18.20 0.36
N THR A 151 -1.29 17.61 1.26
CA THR A 151 -1.72 17.30 2.64
C THR A 151 -1.87 18.56 3.50
N LEU A 152 -1.21 19.66 3.13
CA LEU A 152 -1.39 20.98 3.75
C LEU A 152 -2.66 21.70 3.26
N SER A 153 -3.29 21.19 2.19
CA SER A 153 -4.52 21.73 1.61
C SER A 153 -5.78 21.07 2.19
N SER A 154 -6.96 21.60 1.88
CA SER A 154 -8.23 21.09 2.41
C SER A 154 -8.48 19.62 2.02
N ILE A 155 -8.97 18.83 2.97
CA ILE A 155 -9.30 17.40 2.86
C ILE A 155 -10.19 17.08 1.64
N LYS A 156 -11.01 18.04 1.18
CA LYS A 156 -11.86 17.89 -0.01
C LYS A 156 -11.07 17.79 -1.32
N VAL A 157 -9.96 18.52 -1.43
CA VAL A 157 -9.08 18.51 -2.61
C VAL A 157 -8.36 17.17 -2.70
N VAL A 158 -7.91 16.64 -1.56
CA VAL A 158 -7.22 15.34 -1.46
C VAL A 158 -8.12 14.22 -2.02
N GLY A 159 -9.41 14.20 -1.66
CA GLY A 159 -10.36 13.20 -2.16
C GLY A 159 -10.55 13.23 -3.69
N GLN A 160 -10.57 14.42 -4.30
CA GLN A 160 -10.68 14.54 -5.77
C GLN A 160 -9.37 14.17 -6.48
N THR A 161 -8.22 14.55 -5.92
CA THR A 161 -6.92 14.16 -6.46
C THR A 161 -6.73 12.65 -6.43
N LEU A 162 -7.18 11.97 -5.36
CA LEU A 162 -7.13 10.51 -5.26
C LEU A 162 -8.00 9.79 -6.31
N LEU A 163 -9.16 10.36 -6.66
CA LEU A 163 -9.99 9.81 -7.74
C LEU A 163 -9.24 9.84 -9.08
N VAL A 164 -8.64 10.97 -9.42
CA VAL A 164 -7.86 11.13 -10.67
C VAL A 164 -6.63 10.22 -10.66
N LEU A 165 -5.89 10.21 -9.56
CA LEU A 165 -4.71 9.36 -9.40
C LEU A 165 -5.09 7.88 -9.49
N GLY A 166 -6.21 7.49 -8.91
CA GLY A 166 -6.69 6.11 -8.98
C GLY A 166 -6.99 5.67 -10.40
N VAL A 167 -7.70 6.49 -11.18
CA VAL A 167 -7.93 6.21 -12.60
C VAL A 167 -6.60 6.08 -13.35
N LEU A 168 -5.64 6.97 -13.08
CA LEU A 168 -4.32 6.96 -13.70
C LEU A 168 -3.53 5.68 -13.35
N ILE A 169 -3.60 5.20 -12.10
CA ILE A 169 -2.95 3.95 -11.65
C ILE A 169 -3.59 2.73 -12.30
N PHE A 170 -4.92 2.65 -12.36
CA PHE A 170 -5.60 1.47 -12.91
C PHE A 170 -5.51 1.36 -14.43
N LEU A 171 -5.34 2.49 -15.13
CA LEU A 171 -5.26 2.51 -16.60
C LEU A 171 -4.14 1.62 -17.18
N PRO A 172 -2.84 1.76 -16.81
CA PRO A 172 -1.79 0.92 -17.35
C PRO A 172 -2.00 -0.57 -17.03
N PHE A 173 -2.53 -0.90 -15.85
CA PHE A 173 -2.87 -2.28 -15.51
C PHE A 173 -4.01 -2.84 -16.35
N THR A 174 -5.04 -2.03 -16.62
CA THR A 174 -6.15 -2.43 -17.48
C THR A 174 -5.65 -2.71 -18.90
N VAL A 175 -4.76 -1.86 -19.42
CA VAL A 175 -4.11 -2.06 -20.72
C VAL A 175 -3.26 -3.33 -20.71
N LEU A 176 -2.45 -3.55 -19.67
CA LEU A 176 -1.60 -4.73 -19.53
C LEU A 176 -2.45 -6.00 -19.49
N VAL A 177 -3.54 -6.02 -18.72
CA VAL A 177 -4.47 -7.16 -18.65
C VAL A 177 -5.10 -7.40 -20.02
N ALA A 178 -5.64 -6.36 -20.67
CA ALA A 178 -6.25 -6.49 -21.99
C ALA A 178 -5.27 -7.05 -23.05
N TYR A 179 -4.02 -6.61 -23.02
CA TYR A 179 -2.96 -7.12 -23.90
C TYR A 179 -2.51 -8.53 -23.53
N ALA A 180 -2.46 -8.87 -22.24
CA ALA A 180 -2.03 -10.17 -21.76
C ALA A 180 -3.06 -11.27 -21.99
N VAL A 181 -4.36 -10.97 -21.94
CA VAL A 181 -5.48 -11.93 -22.12
C VAL A 181 -5.27 -12.89 -23.31
N PRO A 182 -4.99 -12.43 -24.54
CA PRO A 182 -4.77 -13.33 -25.68
C PRO A 182 -3.48 -14.17 -25.58
N LEU A 183 -2.52 -13.78 -24.75
CA LEU A 183 -1.24 -14.46 -24.56
C LEU A 183 -1.28 -15.53 -23.45
N ILE A 184 -2.38 -15.60 -22.69
CA ILE A 184 -2.54 -16.55 -21.58
C ILE A 184 -2.54 -17.97 -22.12
N LYS A 185 -1.64 -18.80 -21.59
CA LYS A 185 -1.63 -20.26 -21.79
C LYS A 185 -2.19 -20.94 -20.54
N PRO A 186 -3.46 -21.39 -20.52
CA PRO A 186 -4.08 -21.96 -19.32
C PRO A 186 -3.35 -23.18 -18.76
N ALA A 187 -2.62 -23.91 -19.59
CA ALA A 187 -1.77 -25.01 -19.16
C ALA A 187 -0.74 -24.61 -18.09
N ASN A 188 -0.28 -23.35 -18.11
CA ASN A 188 0.69 -22.84 -17.13
C ASN A 188 0.09 -22.62 -15.74
N TRP A 189 -1.24 -22.56 -15.60
CA TRP A 189 -1.88 -22.31 -14.30
C TRP A 189 -1.71 -23.46 -13.34
N VAL A 190 -1.51 -24.68 -13.85
CA VAL A 190 -1.36 -25.90 -13.03
C VAL A 190 0.11 -26.16 -12.67
N VAL A 191 1.03 -25.32 -13.16
CA VAL A 191 2.46 -25.50 -12.89
C VAL A 191 2.74 -25.19 -11.42
N ILE A 192 3.41 -26.14 -10.76
CA ILE A 192 3.90 -26.02 -9.39
C ILE A 192 5.43 -26.01 -9.46
N ARG A 193 6.03 -25.02 -8.79
CA ARG A 193 7.50 -24.91 -8.72
C ARG A 193 8.07 -26.04 -7.83
N LYS A 194 9.23 -26.60 -8.18
CA LYS A 194 9.85 -27.70 -7.40
C LYS A 194 10.52 -27.19 -6.12
N ASP A 195 11.20 -26.06 -6.22
CA ASP A 195 11.91 -25.33 -5.16
C ASP A 195 10.98 -24.27 -4.54
N ARG A 196 10.02 -24.73 -3.73
CA ARG A 196 8.99 -23.89 -3.11
C ARG A 196 9.54 -23.08 -1.95
N ASP A 197 9.42 -21.77 -2.04
CA ASP A 197 9.72 -20.85 -0.95
C ASP A 197 8.43 -20.41 -0.25
N TRP A 198 8.00 -21.21 0.73
CA TRP A 198 6.80 -20.93 1.51
C TRP A 198 6.94 -19.70 2.40
N GLY A 199 8.16 -19.41 2.87
CA GLY A 199 8.42 -18.23 3.69
C GLY A 199 8.20 -16.95 2.90
N ARG A 200 8.74 -16.90 1.67
CA ARG A 200 8.51 -15.77 0.77
C ARG A 200 7.04 -15.66 0.36
N LEU A 201 6.35 -16.77 0.09
CA LEU A 201 4.92 -16.74 -0.23
C LEU A 201 4.09 -16.11 0.90
N LEU A 202 4.26 -16.59 2.13
CA LEU A 202 3.51 -16.07 3.29
C LEU A 202 3.85 -14.61 3.59
N SER A 203 5.13 -14.25 3.51
CA SER A 203 5.55 -12.86 3.66
C SER A 203 4.90 -11.98 2.60
N SER A 204 4.95 -12.38 1.33
CA SER A 204 4.35 -11.60 0.25
C SER A 204 2.83 -11.53 0.33
N LEU A 205 2.13 -12.54 0.88
CA LEU A 205 0.67 -12.52 1.10
C LEU A 205 0.26 -11.58 2.23
N TYR A 206 1.10 -11.46 3.26
CA TYR A 206 0.77 -10.62 4.41
C TYR A 206 1.07 -9.14 4.15
N TRP A 207 2.10 -8.87 3.33
CA TRP A 207 2.60 -7.53 3.06
C TRP A 207 2.16 -6.94 1.70
N ASN A 208 1.39 -7.67 0.87
CA ASN A 208 0.71 -7.15 -0.33
C ASN A 208 -0.80 -7.39 -0.23
#